data_AF-A0A803N7N9-F1
#
_entry.id   AF-A0A803N7N9-F1
#
_cell.length_a   1.000
_cell.length_b   1.000
_cell.length_c   1.000
_cell.angle_alpha   90.00
_cell.angle_beta   90.00
_cell.angle_gamma   90.00
#
_symmetry.space_group_name_H-M   'P 1'
#
loop_
_entity.id
_entity.type
_entity.pdbx_description
1 polymer ?
#
loop_
_entity_poly.entity_id
_entity_poly.type
_entity_poly.pdbx_seq_one_letter_code
_entity_poly.pdbx_strand_id
1 'polypeptide(L)'
;MNEMPKLYQVVADYCFVKYSAFKHEELVKYEAPLMITRDDTVSLAPTASPQMIKSNIVQCWSFLMNDSRLKEDPSCFFFGIDHNRPLELSLMSQDPSQPTSKTNEKEIPSPSTHAAKLNQACLVVVNLLKETTQYLDNREYDDRHRPFYKILASLVVEEMSNFLKRINHEKADEILDYEFDEVKFKWKTPKYTLDCGGFTMMHMLWFTGDPFDSDFDLENRRKVYRAEICAALALAEIYTKRKSLVEKVSRFRVVRKLE
;
A
#
# COMPACT_ATOMS: atom_id res chain seq x y z
N MET A 1 -28.02 3.76 2.10
CA MET A 1 -26.71 3.50 2.73
C MET A 1 -26.44 2.02 2.59
N ASN A 2 -25.36 1.61 1.91
CA ASN A 2 -25.02 0.20 1.84
C ASN A 2 -24.32 -0.18 3.15
N GLU A 3 -25.01 -0.97 3.98
CA GLU A 3 -24.43 -1.61 5.15
C GLU A 3 -23.38 -2.64 4.69
N MET A 4 -22.30 -2.79 5.47
CA MET A 4 -21.27 -3.79 5.21
C MET A 4 -21.92 -5.19 5.18
N PRO A 5 -21.55 -6.08 4.24
CA PRO A 5 -22.11 -7.43 4.19
C PRO A 5 -21.98 -8.14 5.54
N LYS A 6 -23.03 -8.87 5.98
CA LYS A 6 -23.07 -9.51 7.29
C LYS A 6 -21.85 -10.40 7.58
N LEU A 7 -21.36 -11.13 6.58
CA LEU A 7 -20.16 -11.96 6.73
C LEU A 7 -18.91 -11.11 7.02
N TYR A 8 -18.75 -9.99 6.32
CA TYR A 8 -17.63 -9.07 6.54
C TYR A 8 -17.67 -8.49 7.96
N GLN A 9 -18.86 -8.10 8.43
CA GLN A 9 -19.04 -7.65 9.82
C GLN A 9 -18.60 -8.70 10.83
N VAL A 10 -19.07 -9.94 10.69
CA VAL A 10 -18.72 -11.04 11.63
C VAL A 10 -17.22 -11.31 11.63
N VAL A 11 -16.56 -11.29 10.47
CA VAL A 11 -15.12 -11.51 10.38
C VAL A 11 -14.34 -10.34 10.96
N ALA A 12 -14.73 -9.10 10.67
CA ALA A 12 -14.10 -7.91 11.25
C ALA A 12 -14.24 -7.91 12.79
N ASP A 13 -15.44 -8.20 13.30
CA ASP A 13 -15.69 -8.32 14.74
C ASP A 13 -14.82 -9.42 15.37
N TYR A 14 -14.70 -10.57 14.70
CA TYR A 14 -13.79 -11.63 15.12
C TYR A 14 -12.36 -11.10 15.20
N CYS A 15 -11.83 -10.46 14.16
CA CYS A 15 -10.47 -9.92 14.12
C CYS A 15 -10.20 -8.90 15.24
N PHE A 16 -11.16 -8.02 15.53
CA PHE A 16 -11.00 -6.93 16.50
C PHE A 16 -11.18 -7.33 17.97
N VAL A 17 -11.44 -8.60 18.28
CA VAL A 17 -11.54 -9.08 19.68
C VAL A 17 -10.25 -8.77 20.44
N LYS A 18 -10.36 -7.93 21.46
CA LYS A 18 -9.26 -7.59 22.37
C LYS A 18 -9.23 -8.55 23.55
N TYR A 19 -8.63 -9.72 23.33
CA TYR A 19 -8.35 -10.69 24.39
C TYR A 19 -6.86 -10.97 24.46
N SER A 20 -6.26 -10.78 25.65
CA SER A 20 -4.80 -10.83 25.82
C SER A 20 -4.18 -12.16 25.39
N ALA A 21 -4.91 -13.27 25.58
CA ALA A 21 -4.42 -14.60 25.17
C ALA A 21 -4.33 -14.79 23.65
N PHE A 22 -5.05 -13.99 22.86
CA PHE A 22 -5.08 -14.10 21.39
C PHE A 22 -4.27 -13.04 20.69
N LYS A 23 -3.55 -12.18 21.42
CA LYS A 23 -2.79 -11.07 20.86
C LYS A 23 -1.86 -11.49 19.70
N HIS A 24 -1.20 -12.63 19.84
CA HIS A 24 -0.23 -13.17 18.88
C HIS A 24 -0.83 -14.17 17.90
N GLU A 25 -2.16 -14.34 17.87
CA GLU A 25 -2.82 -15.21 16.90
C GLU A 25 -2.57 -14.71 15.48
N GLU A 26 -2.09 -15.60 14.61
CA GLU A 26 -1.86 -15.32 13.19
C GLU A 26 -3.19 -15.37 12.43
N LEU A 27 -3.67 -14.21 11.96
CA LEU A 27 -4.94 -14.11 11.25
C LEU A 27 -4.77 -14.19 9.73
N VAL A 28 -3.65 -13.68 9.21
CA VAL A 28 -3.32 -13.66 7.77
C VAL A 28 -1.86 -14.02 7.60
N LYS A 29 -1.56 -14.88 6.61
CA LYS A 29 -0.20 -15.31 6.31
C LYS A 29 0.03 -15.38 4.81
N TYR A 30 0.68 -14.34 4.30
CA TYR A 30 1.36 -14.43 3.02
C TYR A 30 2.76 -15.03 3.28
N GLU A 31 3.46 -15.52 2.27
CA GLU A 31 4.72 -16.28 2.45
C GLU A 31 5.67 -15.64 3.49
N ALA A 32 6.33 -16.47 4.32
CA ALA A 32 7.10 -15.98 5.46
C ALA A 32 8.17 -14.96 5.01
N PRO A 33 8.31 -13.80 5.68
CA PRO A 33 7.82 -13.45 7.01
C PRO A 33 6.50 -12.64 7.08
N LEU A 34 5.68 -12.60 6.03
CA LEU A 34 4.55 -11.67 5.95
C LEU A 34 3.31 -12.18 6.68
N MET A 35 3.05 -11.62 7.87
CA MET A 35 1.92 -12.02 8.72
C MET A 35 1.19 -10.82 9.31
N ILE A 36 -0.11 -10.99 9.53
CA ILE A 36 -0.95 -10.08 10.32
C ILE A 36 -1.38 -10.84 11.55
N THR A 37 -0.97 -10.34 12.71
CA THR A 37 -1.45 -10.82 14.00
C THR A 37 -2.76 -10.14 14.38
N ARG A 38 -3.48 -10.72 15.34
CA ARG A 38 -4.64 -10.07 15.93
C ARG A 38 -4.34 -8.67 16.46
N ASP A 39 -3.21 -8.46 17.12
CA ASP A 39 -2.81 -7.15 17.61
C ASP A 39 -2.65 -6.12 16.48
N ASP A 40 -2.13 -6.55 15.32
CA ASP A 40 -2.01 -5.66 14.15
C ASP A 40 -3.38 -5.19 13.67
N THR A 41 -4.38 -6.08 13.63
CA THR A 41 -5.74 -5.73 13.17
C THR A 41 -6.43 -4.67 14.03
N VAL A 42 -5.99 -4.47 15.29
CA VAL A 42 -6.50 -3.37 16.13
C VAL A 42 -6.23 -2.00 15.49
N SER A 43 -5.19 -1.87 14.67
CA SER A 43 -4.93 -0.64 13.91
C SER A 43 -5.98 -0.34 12.83
N LEU A 44 -6.77 -1.33 12.40
CA LEU A 44 -7.92 -1.19 11.50
C LEU A 44 -9.25 -1.04 12.24
N ALA A 45 -9.29 -1.26 13.55
CA ALA A 45 -10.54 -1.23 14.30
C ALA A 45 -11.20 0.16 14.26
N PRO A 46 -12.53 0.25 14.18
CA PRO A 46 -13.26 1.51 14.20
C PRO A 46 -13.23 2.11 15.62
N THR A 47 -12.17 2.86 15.95
CA THR A 47 -12.03 3.51 17.25
C THR A 47 -12.47 4.98 17.24
N ALA A 48 -12.71 5.54 18.43
CA ALA A 48 -13.03 6.95 18.59
C ALA A 48 -11.89 7.88 18.15
N SER A 49 -10.64 7.44 18.33
CA SER A 49 -9.45 8.15 17.86
C SER A 49 -8.85 7.45 16.63
N PRO A 50 -8.42 8.19 15.59
CA PRO A 50 -7.70 7.62 14.46
C PRO A 50 -6.41 6.93 14.91
N GLN A 51 -6.09 5.79 14.31
CA GLN A 51 -4.84 5.06 14.56
C GLN A 51 -4.12 4.82 13.24
N MET A 52 -2.79 4.86 13.28
CA MET A 52 -1.96 4.54 12.13
C MET A 52 -2.07 3.05 11.80
N ILE A 53 -2.46 2.73 10.57
CA ILE A 53 -2.48 1.36 10.08
C ILE A 53 -1.05 0.83 10.04
N LYS A 54 -0.84 -0.40 10.52
CA LYS A 54 0.49 -1.03 10.52
C LYS A 54 0.97 -1.31 9.09
N SER A 55 2.27 -1.15 8.85
CA SER A 55 2.87 -1.32 7.52
C SER A 55 2.69 -2.73 6.96
N ASN A 56 2.77 -3.78 7.80
CA ASN A 56 2.54 -5.17 7.38
C ASN A 56 1.12 -5.39 6.83
N ILE A 57 0.12 -4.63 7.28
CA ILE A 57 -1.25 -4.68 6.74
C ILE A 57 -1.28 -4.09 5.33
N VAL A 58 -0.65 -2.93 5.13
CA VAL A 58 -0.54 -2.29 3.80
C VAL A 58 0.21 -3.20 2.83
N GLN A 59 1.27 -3.85 3.31
CA GLN A 59 2.05 -4.85 2.57
C GLN A 59 1.20 -6.08 2.18
N CYS A 60 0.47 -6.67 3.11
CA CYS A 60 -0.42 -7.81 2.79
C CYS A 60 -1.55 -7.41 1.85
N TRP A 61 -2.02 -6.17 1.92
CA TRP A 61 -3.02 -5.64 1.00
C TRP A 61 -2.50 -5.52 -0.41
N SER A 62 -1.27 -5.04 -0.63
CA SER A 62 -0.69 -5.01 -1.98
C SER A 62 -0.59 -6.40 -2.61
N PHE A 63 -0.25 -7.43 -1.81
CA PHE A 63 -0.27 -8.82 -2.28
C PHE A 63 -1.68 -9.32 -2.60
N LEU A 64 -2.66 -9.06 -1.74
CA LEU A 64 -4.05 -9.43 -2.03
C LEU A 64 -4.56 -8.75 -3.32
N MET A 65 -4.21 -7.48 -3.52
CA MET A 65 -4.58 -6.75 -4.75
C MET A 65 -3.91 -7.37 -5.98
N ASN A 66 -2.63 -7.70 -5.93
CA ASN A 66 -1.95 -8.42 -7.01
C ASN A 66 -2.64 -9.76 -7.32
N ASP A 67 -2.94 -10.54 -6.29
CA ASP A 67 -3.63 -11.84 -6.42
C ASP A 67 -5.03 -11.72 -7.03
N SER A 68 -5.74 -10.63 -6.74
CA SER A 68 -7.06 -10.33 -7.31
C SER A 68 -6.93 -9.90 -8.77
N ARG A 69 -6.04 -8.95 -9.05
CA ARG A 69 -5.80 -8.39 -10.39
C ARG A 69 -5.28 -9.45 -11.35
N LEU A 70 -4.30 -10.25 -10.95
CA LEU A 70 -3.78 -11.33 -11.80
C LEU A 70 -4.85 -12.37 -12.19
N LYS A 71 -5.90 -12.55 -11.38
CA LYS A 71 -7.00 -13.48 -11.68
C LYS A 71 -8.11 -12.87 -12.51
N GLU A 72 -8.41 -11.59 -12.30
CA GLU A 72 -9.55 -10.90 -12.92
C GLU A 72 -9.15 -10.03 -14.10
N ASP A 73 -8.13 -9.19 -13.93
CA ASP A 73 -7.63 -8.23 -14.91
C ASP A 73 -6.18 -7.80 -14.56
N PRO A 74 -5.14 -8.30 -15.27
CA PRO A 74 -3.75 -8.01 -14.99
C PRO A 74 -3.31 -6.62 -15.50
N SER A 75 -4.12 -5.59 -15.24
CA SER A 75 -3.90 -4.21 -15.67
C SER A 75 -2.98 -3.42 -14.75
N CYS A 76 -2.77 -3.89 -13.50
CA CYS A 76 -1.86 -3.26 -12.55
C CYS A 76 -1.15 -4.28 -11.66
N PHE A 77 0.03 -3.87 -11.18
CA PHE A 77 0.84 -4.65 -10.23
C PHE A 77 1.42 -3.71 -9.16
N PHE A 78 1.34 -4.13 -7.90
CA PHE A 78 1.75 -3.35 -6.74
C PHE A 78 3.04 -3.91 -6.15
N PHE A 79 4.01 -3.03 -5.94
CA PHE A 79 5.19 -3.30 -5.13
C PHE A 79 4.92 -2.84 -3.70
N GLY A 80 5.09 -3.76 -2.75
CA GLY A 80 4.93 -3.46 -1.32
C GLY A 80 6.11 -2.65 -0.75
N ILE A 81 5.92 -2.12 0.46
CA ILE A 81 6.88 -1.32 1.26
C ILE A 81 8.29 -1.93 1.31
N ASP A 82 8.41 -3.26 1.44
CA ASP A 82 9.73 -3.91 1.52
C ASP A 82 10.58 -3.73 0.24
N HIS A 83 9.94 -3.43 -0.89
CA HIS A 83 10.62 -3.14 -2.17
C HIS A 83 11.16 -1.70 -2.23
N ASN A 84 10.86 -0.85 -1.24
CA ASN A 84 11.33 0.54 -1.21
C ASN A 84 12.77 0.67 -0.69
N ARG A 85 13.39 -0.40 -0.19
CA ARG A 85 14.75 -0.34 0.38
C ARG A 85 15.80 0.28 -0.57
N PRO A 86 15.84 -0.01 -1.88
CA PRO A 86 16.72 0.69 -2.81
C PRO A 86 16.46 2.19 -2.86
N LEU A 87 15.18 2.60 -2.84
CA LEU A 87 14.76 4.00 -2.85
C LEU A 87 15.20 4.72 -1.57
N GLU A 88 15.06 4.08 -0.40
CA GLU A 88 15.53 4.62 0.87
C GLU A 88 17.03 4.89 0.87
N LEU A 89 17.82 3.95 0.35
CA LEU A 89 19.27 4.10 0.21
C LEU A 89 19.64 5.23 -0.76
N SER A 90 18.95 5.33 -1.90
CA SER A 90 19.14 6.40 -2.87
C SER A 90 18.78 7.78 -2.28
N LEU A 91 17.67 7.89 -1.55
CA LEU A 91 17.28 9.12 -0.85
C LEU A 91 18.30 9.54 0.21
N MET A 92 18.87 8.59 0.95
CA MET A 92 19.94 8.86 1.93
C MET A 92 21.22 9.34 1.26
N SER A 93 21.54 8.86 0.06
CA SER A 93 22.73 9.25 -0.69
C SER A 93 22.66 10.65 -1.31
N GLN A 94 21.45 11.22 -1.43
CA GLN A 94 21.22 12.58 -1.93
C GLN A 94 21.33 13.66 -0.83
N ASP A 95 21.72 13.32 0.40
CA ASP A 95 21.93 14.29 1.49
C ASP A 95 23.23 15.09 1.26
N PRO A 96 23.18 16.42 1.03
CA PRO A 96 24.34 17.26 0.71
C PRO A 96 25.25 17.55 1.92
N SER A 97 25.20 16.77 3.00
CA SER A 97 26.08 16.95 4.17
C SER A 97 27.56 16.59 3.95
N GLN A 98 28.01 16.47 2.69
CA GLN A 98 29.43 16.61 2.37
C GLN A 98 29.78 18.09 2.16
N PRO A 99 30.78 18.64 2.87
CA PRO A 99 31.03 20.07 2.87
C PRO A 99 31.67 20.49 1.55
N THR A 100 30.88 21.07 0.64
CA THR A 100 31.41 21.93 -0.41
C THR A 100 30.94 23.36 -0.17
N SER A 101 31.91 24.25 -0.21
CA SER A 101 31.84 25.61 0.30
C SER A 101 30.87 26.51 -0.47
N LYS A 102 30.07 27.26 0.31
CA LYS A 102 29.51 28.60 0.02
C LYS A 102 28.53 28.73 -1.15
N THR A 103 27.24 28.91 -0.83
CA THR A 103 26.49 30.14 -1.15
C THR A 103 25.16 30.21 -0.40
N ASN A 104 24.78 31.42 -0.01
CA ASN A 104 23.53 31.76 0.68
C ASN A 104 22.32 31.61 -0.26
N GLU A 105 21.54 30.54 -0.11
CA GLU A 105 20.15 30.48 -0.56
C GLU A 105 19.29 29.90 0.57
N LYS A 106 18.08 30.42 0.70
CA LYS A 106 17.10 30.09 1.75
C LYS A 106 17.05 28.57 1.97
N GLU A 107 17.20 28.16 3.23
CA GLU A 107 17.17 26.77 3.69
C GLU A 107 16.04 25.97 3.02
N ILE A 108 16.40 25.23 1.97
CA ILE A 108 15.65 24.06 1.53
C ILE A 108 15.90 23.03 2.66
N PRO A 109 14.88 22.58 3.40
CA PRO A 109 15.12 21.67 4.51
C PRO A 109 15.71 20.37 3.97
N SER A 110 16.77 19.87 4.61
CA SER A 110 17.55 18.73 4.13
C SER A 110 16.67 17.49 3.84
N PRO A 111 17.09 16.64 2.88
CA PRO A 111 16.44 15.35 2.61
C PRO A 111 16.31 14.47 3.88
N SER A 112 17.27 14.53 4.80
CA SER A 112 17.24 13.83 6.09
C SER A 112 16.09 14.27 7.01
N THR A 113 15.69 15.54 6.97
CA THR A 113 14.54 16.04 7.76
C THR A 113 13.19 15.58 7.16
N HIS A 114 13.16 15.25 5.87
CA HIS A 114 12.00 14.70 5.16
C HIS A 114 11.94 13.17 5.24
N ALA A 115 13.09 12.49 5.25
CA ALA A 115 13.22 11.05 5.52
C ALA A 115 12.67 10.69 6.91
N ALA A 116 12.91 11.51 7.94
CA ALA A 116 12.29 11.33 9.26
C ALA A 116 10.78 11.65 9.30
N LYS A 117 10.23 12.30 8.25
CA LYS A 117 8.79 12.61 8.09
C LYS A 117 8.05 11.61 7.19
N LEU A 118 8.72 10.58 6.66
CA LEU A 118 8.13 9.50 5.86
C LEU A 118 7.25 8.51 6.68
N ASN A 119 6.71 8.93 7.83
CA ASN A 119 5.63 8.23 8.53
C ASN A 119 4.26 8.37 7.83
N GLN A 120 4.25 8.82 6.56
CA GLN A 120 3.05 9.00 5.77
C GLN A 120 3.11 8.07 4.55
N ALA A 121 2.14 7.17 4.44
CA ALA A 121 2.00 6.32 3.27
C ALA A 121 1.51 7.15 2.08
N CYS A 122 2.14 6.95 0.92
CA CYS A 122 1.74 7.50 -0.38
C CYS A 122 1.83 6.38 -1.44
N LEU A 123 1.40 6.66 -2.66
CA LEU A 123 1.52 5.74 -3.79
C LEU A 123 2.11 6.47 -4.99
N VAL A 124 3.16 5.90 -5.59
CA VAL A 124 3.69 6.32 -6.89
C VAL A 124 3.24 5.29 -7.93
N VAL A 125 2.67 5.76 -9.03
CA VAL A 125 2.14 4.92 -10.11
C VAL A 125 2.89 5.25 -11.39
N VAL A 126 3.55 4.24 -11.98
CA VAL A 126 4.10 4.34 -13.34
C VAL A 126 3.00 3.93 -14.31
N ASN A 127 2.34 4.91 -14.93
CA ASN A 127 1.22 4.69 -15.82
C ASN A 127 1.71 4.52 -17.26
N LEU A 128 1.86 3.26 -17.67
CA LEU A 128 2.36 2.91 -19.00
C LEU A 128 1.41 3.31 -20.14
N LEU A 129 0.11 3.51 -19.87
CA LEU A 129 -0.87 3.89 -20.90
C LEU A 129 -0.89 5.39 -21.15
N LYS A 130 -0.67 6.19 -20.10
CA LYS A 130 -0.64 7.66 -20.19
C LYS A 130 0.76 8.22 -20.34
N GLU A 131 1.79 7.39 -20.21
CA GLU A 131 3.18 7.80 -20.21
C GLU A 131 3.46 8.85 -19.11
N THR A 132 2.89 8.61 -17.92
CA THR A 132 3.02 9.49 -16.75
C THR A 132 3.53 8.75 -15.53
N THR A 133 4.20 9.49 -14.65
CA THR A 133 4.52 9.06 -13.29
C THR A 133 3.64 9.83 -12.32
N GLN A 134 2.64 9.15 -11.78
CA GLN A 134 1.57 9.76 -11.01
C GLN A 134 1.83 9.63 -9.50
N TYR A 135 1.79 10.74 -8.76
CA TYR A 135 1.93 10.76 -7.30
C TYR A 135 0.55 10.92 -6.63
N LEU A 136 0.19 9.94 -5.80
CA LEU A 136 -1.08 9.88 -5.09
C LEU A 136 -0.83 9.99 -3.58
N ASP A 137 -1.44 11.00 -2.98
CA ASP A 137 -1.40 11.27 -1.55
C ASP A 137 -2.73 11.87 -1.11
N ASN A 138 -3.10 11.66 0.15
CA ASN A 138 -4.29 12.24 0.74
C ASN A 138 -4.08 13.65 1.28
N ARG A 139 -2.83 14.12 1.33
CA ARG A 139 -2.48 15.41 1.89
C ARG A 139 -2.24 16.44 0.79
N GLU A 140 -2.69 17.67 1.08
CA GLU A 140 -2.28 18.85 0.33
C GLU A 140 -0.96 19.35 0.91
N TYR A 141 0.04 19.46 0.06
CA TYR A 141 1.31 20.08 0.42
C TYR A 141 1.44 21.43 -0.27
N ASP A 142 2.24 22.30 0.34
CA ASP A 142 2.67 23.51 -0.33
C ASP A 142 3.71 23.21 -1.41
N ASP A 143 3.92 24.17 -2.32
CA ASP A 143 4.84 24.05 -3.45
C ASP A 143 6.29 23.71 -3.06
N ARG A 144 6.68 23.89 -1.78
CA ARG A 144 8.04 23.60 -1.31
C ARG A 144 8.31 22.10 -1.20
N HIS A 145 7.27 21.28 -1.06
CA HIS A 145 7.41 19.83 -0.96
C HIS A 145 7.35 19.15 -2.32
N ARG A 146 6.79 19.82 -3.34
CA ARG A 146 6.64 19.27 -4.71
C ARG A 146 7.97 18.78 -5.32
N PRO A 147 9.13 19.46 -5.16
CA PRO A 147 10.41 18.95 -5.64
C PRO A 147 10.79 17.60 -5.02
N PHE A 148 10.50 17.38 -3.74
CA PHE A 148 10.80 16.13 -3.05
C PHE A 148 9.98 14.96 -3.61
N TYR A 149 8.68 15.14 -3.84
CA TYR A 149 7.84 14.09 -4.43
C TYR A 149 8.22 13.79 -5.87
N LYS A 150 8.67 14.79 -6.62
CA LYS A 150 9.22 14.59 -7.95
C LYS A 150 10.49 13.74 -7.92
N ILE A 151 11.40 13.99 -6.96
CA ILE A 151 12.60 13.16 -6.76
C ILE A 151 12.20 11.72 -6.41
N LEU A 152 11.27 11.53 -5.47
CA LEU A 152 10.78 10.19 -5.11
C LEU A 152 10.22 9.45 -6.32
N ALA A 153 9.39 10.13 -7.12
CA ALA A 153 8.81 9.58 -8.35
C ALA A 153 9.90 9.22 -9.37
N SER A 154 10.89 10.08 -9.58
CA SER A 154 12.03 9.79 -10.47
C SER A 154 12.81 8.57 -10.03
N LEU A 155 13.08 8.39 -8.74
CA LEU A 155 13.77 7.19 -8.22
C LEU A 155 12.98 5.91 -8.48
N VAL A 156 11.65 5.94 -8.34
CA VAL A 156 10.79 4.78 -8.66
C VAL A 156 10.88 4.42 -10.14
N VAL A 157 10.87 5.43 -11.02
CA VAL A 157 10.98 5.23 -12.48
C VAL A 157 12.36 4.71 -12.86
N GLU A 158 13.43 5.21 -12.25
CA GLU A 158 14.80 4.72 -12.45
C GLU A 158 14.93 3.24 -12.05
N GLU A 159 14.39 2.84 -10.90
CA GLU A 159 14.38 1.44 -10.47
C GLU A 159 13.57 0.54 -11.42
N MET A 160 12.42 1.04 -11.91
CA MET A 160 11.63 0.34 -12.92
C MET A 160 12.40 0.22 -14.24
N SER A 161 13.11 1.27 -14.67
CA SER A 161 13.93 1.27 -15.90
C SER A 161 15.05 0.23 -15.77
N ASN A 162 15.73 0.20 -14.63
CA ASN A 162 16.77 -0.78 -14.34
C ASN A 162 16.22 -2.22 -14.33
N PHE A 163 15.02 -2.42 -13.79
CA PHE A 163 14.33 -3.72 -13.89
C PHE A 163 14.05 -4.10 -15.35
N LEU A 164 13.46 -3.20 -16.14
CA LEU A 164 13.13 -3.41 -17.55
C LEU A 164 14.40 -3.70 -18.40
N LYS A 165 15.52 -3.00 -18.13
CA LYS A 165 16.83 -3.27 -18.75
C LYS A 165 17.33 -4.68 -18.45
N ARG A 166 17.22 -5.13 -17.21
CA ARG A 166 17.66 -6.48 -16.80
C ARG A 166 16.90 -7.59 -17.53
N ILE A 167 15.67 -7.34 -17.94
CA ILE A 167 14.86 -8.27 -18.73
C ILE A 167 14.90 -7.98 -20.25
N ASN A 168 15.81 -7.10 -20.70
CA ASN A 168 15.97 -6.67 -22.10
C ASN A 168 14.68 -6.12 -22.74
N HIS A 169 13.87 -5.38 -21.98
CA HIS A 169 12.67 -4.74 -22.52
C HIS A 169 13.03 -3.52 -23.37
N GLU A 170 12.52 -3.42 -24.60
CA GLU A 170 12.88 -2.37 -25.57
C GLU A 170 12.55 -0.95 -25.08
N LYS A 171 11.46 -0.81 -24.31
CA LYS A 171 10.97 0.47 -23.77
C LYS A 171 11.57 0.87 -22.43
N ALA A 172 12.67 0.24 -22.00
CA ALA A 172 13.20 0.45 -20.66
C ALA A 172 13.67 1.90 -20.42
N ASP A 173 14.15 2.58 -21.45
CA ASP A 173 14.55 4.00 -21.36
C ASP A 173 13.37 4.96 -21.57
N GLU A 174 12.34 4.57 -22.35
CA GLU A 174 11.16 5.42 -22.63
C GLU A 174 10.46 5.89 -21.34
N ILE A 175 10.43 5.04 -20.31
CA ILE A 175 9.74 5.38 -19.06
C ILE A 175 10.42 6.50 -18.27
N LEU A 176 11.71 6.77 -18.50
CA LEU A 176 12.45 7.85 -17.83
C LEU A 176 11.94 9.23 -18.25
N ASP A 177 11.32 9.34 -19.42
CA ASP A 177 10.79 10.58 -19.99
C ASP A 177 9.33 10.85 -19.59
N TYR A 178 8.72 9.97 -18.78
CA TYR A 178 7.32 10.10 -18.39
C TYR A 178 7.06 11.39 -17.59
N GLU A 179 5.96 12.07 -17.92
CA GLU A 179 5.60 13.32 -17.26
C GLU A 179 5.19 13.06 -15.80
N PHE A 180 5.72 13.86 -14.88
CA PHE A 180 5.31 13.82 -13.48
C PHE A 180 3.95 14.49 -13.30
N ASP A 181 2.96 13.72 -12.82
CA ASP A 181 1.60 14.17 -12.56
C ASP A 181 1.27 14.04 -11.07
N GLU A 182 0.91 15.15 -10.43
CA GLU A 182 0.39 15.12 -9.07
C GLU A 182 -1.14 15.02 -9.11
N VAL A 183 -1.65 13.82 -8.81
CA VAL A 183 -3.09 13.55 -8.89
C VAL A 183 -3.84 14.36 -7.83
N LYS A 184 -4.82 15.15 -8.27
CA LYS A 184 -5.64 15.97 -7.39
C LYS A 184 -6.97 15.27 -7.11
N PHE A 185 -7.17 14.89 -5.85
CA PHE A 185 -8.46 14.39 -5.37
C PHE A 185 -9.21 15.51 -4.65
N LYS A 186 -10.54 15.58 -4.83
CA LYS A 186 -11.40 16.60 -4.19
C LYS A 186 -11.38 16.53 -2.67
N TRP A 187 -10.99 15.39 -2.12
CA TRP A 187 -10.98 15.09 -0.69
C TRP A 187 -9.59 15.21 -0.04
N LYS A 188 -8.56 15.67 -0.78
CA LYS A 188 -7.26 15.98 -0.19
C LYS A 188 -7.44 17.01 0.94
N THR A 189 -6.62 16.92 1.97
CA THR A 189 -6.68 17.86 3.11
C THR A 189 -5.30 18.34 3.53
N PRO A 190 -5.13 19.62 3.91
CA PRO A 190 -3.87 20.09 4.48
C PRO A 190 -3.66 19.59 5.92
N LYS A 191 -4.71 19.05 6.55
CA LYS A 191 -4.66 18.56 7.94
C LYS A 191 -3.88 17.25 8.02
N TYR A 192 -3.04 17.14 9.04
CA TYR A 192 -2.42 15.87 9.37
C TYR A 192 -3.48 14.82 9.71
N THR A 193 -3.31 13.61 9.18
CA THR A 193 -4.20 12.49 9.45
C THR A 193 -3.41 11.19 9.62
N LEU A 194 -3.87 10.35 10.54
CA LEU A 194 -3.35 8.99 10.76
C LEU A 194 -3.98 7.96 9.80
N ASP A 195 -4.85 8.41 8.89
CA ASP A 195 -5.52 7.59 7.89
C ASP A 195 -4.73 7.39 6.59
N CYS A 196 -3.49 7.90 6.48
CA CYS A 196 -2.70 7.84 5.23
C CYS A 196 -2.57 6.41 4.68
N GLY A 197 -2.33 5.41 5.54
CA GLY A 197 -2.34 4.00 5.13
C GLY A 197 -3.68 3.56 4.54
N GLY A 198 -4.80 4.04 5.10
CA GLY A 198 -6.13 3.72 4.59
C GLY A 198 -6.36 4.34 3.22
N PHE A 199 -6.00 5.60 3.03
CA PHE A 199 -6.05 6.25 1.72
C PHE A 199 -5.20 5.53 0.68
N THR A 200 -3.96 5.15 1.01
CA THR A 200 -3.09 4.37 0.12
C THR A 200 -3.73 3.04 -0.28
N MET A 201 -4.34 2.32 0.65
CA MET A 201 -5.01 1.05 0.35
C MET A 201 -6.23 1.25 -0.57
N MET A 202 -6.97 2.35 -0.41
CA MET A 202 -8.08 2.68 -1.31
C MET A 202 -7.60 3.13 -2.69
N HIS A 203 -6.47 3.84 -2.78
CA HIS A 203 -5.83 4.13 -4.06
C HIS A 203 -5.48 2.84 -4.80
N MET A 204 -4.90 1.85 -4.13
CA MET A 204 -4.61 0.54 -4.74
C MET A 204 -5.88 -0.16 -5.24
N LEU A 205 -7.00 0.01 -4.53
CA LEU A 205 -8.26 -0.64 -4.89
C LEU A 205 -8.93 0.01 -6.12
N TRP A 206 -8.99 1.33 -6.18
CA TRP A 206 -9.87 2.06 -7.12
C TRP A 206 -9.16 2.90 -8.17
N PHE A 207 -7.89 3.23 -8.00
CA PHE A 207 -7.21 4.07 -8.98
C PHE A 207 -6.88 3.28 -10.25
N THR A 208 -7.41 3.73 -11.37
CA THR A 208 -7.18 3.14 -12.71
C THR A 208 -6.47 4.11 -13.66
N GLY A 209 -5.78 5.13 -13.13
CA GLY A 209 -5.06 6.14 -13.90
C GLY A 209 -5.70 7.53 -13.92
N ASP A 210 -6.93 7.67 -13.42
CA ASP A 210 -7.67 8.93 -13.29
C ASP A 210 -8.14 9.17 -11.85
N PRO A 211 -8.26 10.44 -11.42
CA PRO A 211 -8.90 10.76 -10.16
C PRO A 211 -10.31 10.16 -10.08
N PHE A 212 -10.67 9.62 -8.92
CA PHE A 212 -12.00 9.08 -8.66
C PHE A 212 -12.66 9.82 -7.50
N ASP A 213 -13.99 9.92 -7.56
CA ASP A 213 -14.79 10.40 -6.43
C ASP A 213 -14.98 9.27 -5.43
N SER A 214 -14.88 9.59 -4.15
CA SER A 214 -15.09 8.65 -3.06
C SER A 214 -15.59 9.40 -1.83
N ASP A 215 -16.38 8.72 -1.01
CA ASP A 215 -16.85 9.18 0.29
C ASP A 215 -15.86 8.89 1.43
N PHE A 216 -14.62 8.52 1.08
CA PHE A 216 -13.56 8.24 2.04
C PHE A 216 -13.09 9.49 2.81
N ASP A 217 -13.49 10.68 2.38
CA ASP A 217 -13.34 11.92 3.14
C ASP A 217 -14.18 11.94 4.43
N LEU A 218 -15.27 11.17 4.46
CA LEU A 218 -16.13 11.01 5.62
C LEU A 218 -15.51 10.03 6.62
N GLU A 219 -15.29 10.48 7.87
CA GLU A 219 -14.67 9.67 8.92
C GLU A 219 -15.41 8.35 9.18
N ASN A 220 -16.75 8.39 9.22
CA ASN A 220 -17.56 7.18 9.41
C ASN A 220 -17.39 6.18 8.27
N ARG A 221 -17.17 6.66 7.03
CA ARG A 221 -16.92 5.78 5.89
C ARG A 221 -15.53 5.16 5.97
N ARG A 222 -14.50 5.91 6.39
CA ARG A 222 -13.16 5.34 6.66
C ARG A 222 -13.19 4.20 7.67
N LYS A 223 -13.99 4.33 8.73
CA LYS A 223 -14.18 3.26 9.72
C LYS A 223 -14.76 1.99 9.09
N VAL A 224 -15.75 2.13 8.20
CA VAL A 224 -16.33 1.00 7.46
C VAL A 224 -15.29 0.37 6.53
N TYR A 225 -14.59 1.16 5.72
CA TYR A 225 -13.58 0.64 4.80
C TYR A 225 -12.43 -0.08 5.51
N ARG A 226 -11.98 0.43 6.66
CA ARG A 226 -10.96 -0.26 7.48
C ARG A 226 -11.45 -1.64 7.97
N ALA A 227 -12.72 -1.74 8.36
CA ALA A 227 -13.33 -3.02 8.73
C ALA A 227 -13.46 -3.96 7.51
N GLU A 228 -13.85 -3.44 6.34
CA GLU A 228 -13.96 -4.21 5.10
C GLU A 228 -12.61 -4.74 4.64
N ILE A 229 -11.55 -3.92 4.72
CA ILE A 229 -10.16 -4.32 4.46
C ILE A 229 -9.74 -5.46 5.40
N CYS A 230 -10.01 -5.32 6.70
CA CYS A 230 -9.67 -6.36 7.68
C CYS A 230 -10.37 -7.69 7.35
N ALA A 231 -11.67 -7.61 7.05
CA ALA A 231 -12.47 -8.77 6.68
C ALA A 231 -11.99 -9.41 5.38
N ALA A 232 -11.68 -8.62 4.36
CA ALA A 232 -11.18 -9.11 3.08
C ALA A 232 -9.85 -9.88 3.23
N LEU A 233 -8.90 -9.32 3.98
CA LEU A 233 -7.61 -9.98 4.26
C LEU A 233 -7.80 -11.31 5.00
N ALA A 234 -8.61 -11.34 6.05
CA ALA A 234 -8.89 -12.56 6.81
C ALA A 234 -9.67 -13.60 5.99
N LEU A 235 -10.66 -13.18 5.20
CA LEU A 235 -11.43 -14.07 4.32
C LEU A 235 -10.58 -14.68 3.22
N ALA A 236 -9.67 -13.92 2.63
CA ALA A 236 -8.73 -14.43 1.63
C ALA A 236 -7.87 -15.57 2.21
N GLU A 237 -7.36 -15.38 3.44
CA GLU A 237 -6.59 -16.41 4.15
C GLU A 237 -7.44 -17.66 4.45
N ILE A 238 -8.66 -17.48 4.97
CA ILE A 238 -9.59 -18.58 5.26
C ILE A 238 -9.89 -19.38 3.98
N TYR A 239 -10.11 -18.69 2.86
CA TYR A 239 -10.37 -19.32 1.57
C TYR A 239 -9.17 -20.15 1.09
N THR A 240 -7.96 -19.60 1.16
CA THR A 240 -6.71 -20.31 0.81
C THR A 240 -6.50 -21.56 1.67
N LYS A 241 -6.66 -21.44 3.00
CA LYS A 241 -6.61 -22.57 3.94
C LYS A 241 -7.65 -23.63 3.61
N ARG A 242 -8.89 -23.24 3.33
CA ARG A 242 -9.97 -24.15 2.93
C ARG A 242 -9.62 -24.90 1.65
N LYS A 243 -9.13 -24.22 0.62
CA LYS A 243 -8.73 -24.85 -0.65
C LYS A 243 -7.65 -25.91 -0.43
N SER A 244 -6.58 -25.57 0.30
CA SER A 244 -5.51 -26.51 0.66
C SER A 244 -6.03 -27.73 1.43
N LEU A 245 -6.95 -27.53 2.37
CA LEU A 245 -7.55 -28.61 3.15
C LEU A 245 -8.37 -29.56 2.27
N VAL A 246 -9.20 -29.03 1.37
CA VAL A 246 -10.01 -29.83 0.44
C VAL A 246 -9.12 -30.66 -0.49
N GLU A 247 -8.01 -30.10 -0.98
CA GLU A 247 -7.03 -30.83 -1.79
C GLU A 247 -6.38 -31.99 -1.02
N LYS A 248 -5.98 -31.76 0.25
CA LYS A 248 -5.42 -32.81 1.12
C LYS A 248 -6.43 -33.94 1.37
N VAL A 249 -7.68 -33.61 1.70
CA VAL A 249 -8.76 -34.59 1.89
C VAL A 249 -9.03 -35.41 0.62
N SER A 250 -8.96 -34.77 -0.55
CA SER A 250 -9.15 -35.45 -1.83
C SER A 250 -8.07 -36.50 -2.08
N ARG A 251 -6.81 -36.23 -1.71
CA ARG A 251 -5.70 -37.20 -1.82
C ARG A 251 -5.89 -38.41 -0.88
N PHE A 252 -6.35 -38.20 0.36
CA PHE A 252 -6.67 -39.31 1.27
C PHE A 252 -7.71 -40.28 0.68
N ARG A 253 -8.71 -39.77 -0.06
CA ARG A 253 -9.73 -40.60 -0.70
C ARG A 253 -9.22 -41.45 -1.85
N VAL A 254 -8.15 -41.02 -2.54
CA VAL A 254 -7.54 -41.77 -3.64
C VAL A 254 -6.70 -42.94 -3.11
N VAL A 255 -5.93 -42.72 -2.04
CA VAL A 255 -5.11 -43.77 -1.42
C VAL A 255 -5.96 -44.95 -0.94
N ARG A 256 -7.13 -44.68 -0.33
CA ARG A 256 -8.06 -45.73 0.13
C ARG A 256 -8.83 -46.47 -0.97
N LYS A 257 -8.71 -46.06 -2.24
CA LYS A 257 -9.31 -46.80 -3.37
C LYS A 257 -8.34 -47.77 -4.04
N LEU A 258 -7.07 -47.77 -3.63
CA LEU A 258 -6.00 -48.63 -4.15
C LEU A 258 -5.64 -49.78 -3.18
N GLU A 259 -6.39 -49.90 -2.07
CA GLU A 259 -6.41 -51.04 -1.15
C GLU A 259 -7.71 -51.84 -1.35
#